data_AF-B9UZI3-F1
#
_entry.id   AF-B9UZI3-F1
#
_cell.length_a   1.000
_cell.length_b   1.000
_cell.length_c   1.000
_cell.angle_alpha   90.00
_cell.angle_beta   90.00
_cell.angle_gamma   90.00
#
_symmetry.space_group_name_H-M   'P 1'
#
loop_
_entity.id
_entity.type
_entity.pdbx_description
1 polymer ?
#
loop_
_entity_poly.entity_id
_entity_poly.type
_entity_poly.pdbx_seq_one_letter_code
_entity_poly.pdbx_strand_id
1 'polypeptide(L)'
;INRNNRSARIVDPPAPGDIVRNEKRTPQEAVDALVDNGRRGRTVVGANNRAKKSISDIIEGKQGRFRQNLLGKRVDYSGRSVIVVGPKLKMHQCGLPKEMAIELFQPFVIHRLIRQNIVNNIKAAKKLIQRADDEVMQVLQECIESHPILLNRAPTLHRLGIQAFEPKLVAGRAIQLHPLLCPAFNADFDGDQMAVHVPLAIESQTEARMLMLASNNILSPATGEPIVTPSQDMVLGSYYLTALQPGAAKPDFGDQSKTFAGLEDVIHAFEDKRVNF
;
A
#
# COMPACT_ATOMS: atom_id res chain seq x y z
N ILE A 1 18.52 -38.37 -19.06
CA ILE A 1 17.76 -39.43 -19.79
C ILE A 1 18.60 -40.04 -20.91
N ASN A 2 18.85 -39.35 -22.03
CA ASN A 2 19.63 -39.92 -23.16
C ASN A 2 21.00 -40.49 -22.75
N ARG A 3 21.74 -39.77 -21.89
CA ARG A 3 23.04 -40.24 -21.33
C ARG A 3 22.90 -41.52 -20.49
N ASN A 4 21.81 -41.67 -19.74
CA ASN A 4 21.56 -42.87 -18.93
C ASN A 4 21.23 -44.08 -19.81
N ASN A 5 20.35 -43.89 -20.80
CA ASN A 5 19.98 -44.96 -21.74
C ASN A 5 21.19 -45.42 -22.57
N ARG A 6 22.07 -44.49 -22.94
CA ARG A 6 23.35 -44.80 -23.59
C ARG A 6 24.28 -45.58 -22.66
N SER A 7 24.44 -45.14 -21.41
CA SER A 7 25.29 -45.84 -20.43
C SER A 7 24.79 -47.27 -20.19
N ALA A 8 23.48 -47.50 -20.07
CA ALA A 8 22.93 -48.84 -19.87
C ALA A 8 23.32 -49.78 -21.04
N ARG A 9 23.11 -49.34 -22.28
CA ARG A 9 23.45 -50.11 -23.49
C ARG A 9 24.93 -50.49 -23.61
N ILE A 10 25.83 -49.69 -23.05
CA ILE A 10 27.28 -49.89 -23.14
C ILE A 10 27.81 -50.73 -21.96
N VAL A 11 27.14 -50.68 -20.82
CA VAL A 11 27.51 -51.44 -19.61
C VAL A 11 26.98 -52.88 -19.65
N ASP A 12 25.88 -53.14 -20.36
CA ASP A 12 25.31 -54.48 -20.52
C ASP A 12 26.24 -55.49 -21.24
N PRO A 13 26.93 -55.14 -22.35
CA PRO A 13 27.98 -55.98 -22.93
C PRO A 13 29.33 -55.83 -22.18
N PRO A 14 30.26 -56.79 -22.30
CA PRO A 14 31.61 -56.70 -21.73
C PRO A 14 32.45 -55.64 -22.48
N ALA A 15 32.20 -54.37 -22.17
CA ALA A 15 32.95 -53.24 -22.70
C ALA A 15 34.25 -53.01 -21.89
N PRO A 16 35.32 -52.47 -22.51
CA PRO A 16 36.56 -52.10 -21.83
C PRO A 16 36.34 -51.18 -20.62
N GLY A 17 37.12 -51.39 -19.56
CA GLY A 17 36.96 -50.69 -18.28
C GLY A 17 37.03 -49.16 -18.38
N ASP A 18 37.86 -48.61 -19.27
CA ASP A 18 38.00 -47.16 -19.45
C ASP A 18 36.75 -46.54 -20.09
N ILE A 19 36.13 -47.24 -21.04
CA ILE A 19 34.89 -46.81 -21.70
C ILE A 19 33.74 -46.81 -20.69
N VAL A 20 33.65 -47.86 -19.88
CA VAL A 20 32.65 -47.97 -18.81
C VAL A 20 32.81 -46.84 -17.79
N ARG A 21 34.04 -46.47 -17.41
CA ARG A 21 34.30 -45.35 -16.48
C ARG A 21 33.87 -44.01 -17.07
N ASN A 22 34.17 -43.75 -18.34
CA ASN A 22 33.78 -42.49 -19.00
C ASN A 22 32.26 -42.37 -19.21
N GLU A 23 31.59 -43.47 -19.58
CA GLU A 23 30.12 -43.50 -19.73
C GLU A 23 29.40 -43.38 -18.38
N LYS A 24 30.01 -43.80 -17.26
CA LYS A 24 29.47 -43.52 -15.91
C LYS A 24 29.65 -42.06 -15.46
N ARG A 25 30.74 -41.39 -15.88
CA ARG A 25 30.98 -39.98 -15.56
C ARG A 25 29.97 -39.04 -16.22
N THR A 26 29.56 -39.34 -17.45
CA THR A 26 28.74 -38.45 -18.28
C THR A 26 27.31 -38.21 -17.72
N PRO A 27 26.60 -39.23 -17.18
CA PRO A 27 25.39 -39.07 -16.38
C PRO A 27 25.62 -38.30 -15.08
N GLN A 28 26.73 -38.55 -14.35
CA GLN A 28 27.03 -37.84 -13.11
C GLN A 28 27.11 -36.33 -13.35
N GLU A 29 27.87 -35.89 -14.36
CA GLU A 29 27.96 -34.46 -14.73
C GLU A 29 26.60 -33.86 -15.13
N ALA A 30 25.72 -34.65 -15.77
CA ALA A 30 24.38 -34.19 -16.13
C ALA A 30 23.47 -34.04 -14.91
N VAL A 31 23.58 -34.94 -13.93
CA VAL A 31 22.84 -34.86 -12.67
C VAL A 31 23.36 -33.71 -11.83
N ASP A 32 24.68 -33.55 -11.73
CA ASP A 32 25.31 -32.42 -11.02
C ASP A 32 24.84 -31.09 -11.62
N ALA A 33 24.87 -30.94 -12.94
CA ALA A 33 24.38 -29.73 -13.61
C ALA A 33 22.86 -29.50 -13.51
N LEU A 34 22.07 -30.57 -13.32
CA LEU A 34 20.62 -30.47 -13.11
C LEU A 34 20.32 -29.96 -11.69
N VAL A 35 21.02 -30.50 -10.69
CA VAL A 35 20.81 -30.17 -9.28
C VAL A 35 21.41 -28.80 -8.97
N ASP A 36 22.68 -28.59 -9.30
CA ASP A 36 23.46 -27.39 -8.93
C ASP A 36 24.50 -27.07 -10.03
N ASN A 37 24.09 -26.25 -10.99
CA ASN A 37 24.88 -25.96 -12.20
C ASN A 37 26.04 -25.02 -11.89
N GLY A 38 27.26 -25.54 -11.94
CA GLY A 38 28.50 -24.76 -11.73
C GLY A 38 29.23 -25.06 -10.42
N ARG A 39 28.67 -25.91 -9.54
CA ARG A 39 29.33 -26.27 -8.27
C ARG A 39 30.61 -27.09 -8.45
N ARG A 40 30.64 -28.00 -9.42
CA ARG A 40 31.75 -28.96 -9.65
C ARG A 40 32.37 -28.87 -11.05
N GLY A 41 32.31 -27.71 -11.70
CA GLY A 41 32.92 -27.52 -13.00
C GLY A 41 32.37 -26.33 -13.76
N ARG A 42 32.58 -26.32 -15.08
CA ARG A 42 32.09 -25.25 -15.97
C ARG A 42 30.56 -25.29 -16.05
N THR A 43 29.94 -24.13 -15.91
CA THR A 43 28.50 -23.97 -16.06
C THR A 43 28.03 -24.40 -17.45
N VAL A 44 27.01 -25.26 -17.46
CA VAL A 44 26.37 -25.68 -18.72
C VAL A 44 25.52 -24.53 -19.23
N VAL A 45 25.88 -24.03 -20.42
CA VAL A 45 25.18 -22.95 -21.11
C VAL A 45 24.21 -23.49 -22.16
N GLY A 46 23.11 -22.76 -22.37
CA GLY A 46 22.19 -23.01 -23.48
C GLY A 46 22.69 -22.39 -24.80
N ALA A 47 21.90 -22.55 -25.86
CA ALA A 47 22.20 -21.99 -27.19
C ALA A 47 22.41 -20.46 -27.17
N ASN A 48 21.77 -19.76 -26.23
CA ASN A 48 21.85 -18.30 -26.11
C ASN A 48 23.02 -17.84 -25.21
N ASN A 49 24.02 -18.69 -24.96
CA ASN A 49 25.14 -18.46 -24.01
C ASN A 49 24.74 -18.12 -22.57
N ARG A 50 23.46 -18.29 -22.20
CA ARG A 50 22.99 -18.14 -20.82
C ARG A 50 23.13 -19.46 -20.08
N ALA A 51 23.63 -19.40 -18.86
CA ALA A 51 23.66 -20.56 -17.96
C ALA A 51 22.25 -21.08 -17.75
N LYS A 52 22.07 -22.41 -17.81
CA LYS A 52 20.79 -23.03 -17.48
C LYS A 52 20.56 -22.95 -15.97
N LYS A 53 19.34 -22.59 -15.57
CA LYS A 53 18.94 -22.61 -14.15
C LYS A 53 18.84 -24.04 -13.66
N SER A 54 19.54 -24.33 -12.57
CA SER A 54 19.46 -25.60 -11.84
C SER A 54 18.29 -25.62 -10.86
N ILE A 55 18.04 -26.77 -10.23
CA ILE A 55 17.02 -26.89 -9.18
C ILE A 55 17.38 -25.98 -7.98
N SER A 56 18.64 -25.94 -7.57
CA SER A 56 19.11 -25.05 -6.51
C SER A 56 18.85 -23.58 -6.84
N ASP A 57 19.13 -23.13 -8.07
CA ASP A 57 18.89 -21.75 -8.51
C ASP A 57 17.41 -21.34 -8.53
N ILE A 58 16.51 -22.31 -8.69
CA ILE A 58 15.06 -22.06 -8.64
C ILE A 58 14.64 -21.75 -7.19
N ILE A 59 15.31 -22.35 -6.21
CA ILE A 59 14.97 -22.24 -4.80
C ILE A 59 15.66 -21.02 -4.19
N GLU A 60 16.95 -20.84 -4.46
CA GLU A 60 17.82 -19.84 -3.84
C GLU A 60 17.86 -18.51 -4.60
N GLY A 61 18.40 -17.49 -3.93
CA GLY A 61 18.61 -16.15 -4.50
C GLY A 61 17.38 -15.24 -4.48
N LYS A 62 17.55 -14.01 -5.02
CA LYS A 62 16.53 -12.96 -5.01
C LYS A 62 15.30 -13.31 -5.87
N GLN A 63 15.54 -13.99 -6.99
CA GLN A 63 14.50 -14.48 -7.91
C GLN A 63 14.12 -15.96 -7.63
N GLY A 64 14.59 -16.49 -6.49
CA GLY A 64 14.25 -17.84 -6.05
C GLY A 64 12.86 -17.92 -5.44
N ARG A 65 12.32 -19.13 -5.36
CA ARG A 65 10.95 -19.39 -4.88
C ARG A 65 10.69 -18.85 -3.48
N PHE A 66 11.66 -18.95 -2.57
CA PHE A 66 11.48 -18.49 -1.19
C PHE A 66 11.22 -16.98 -1.12
N ARG A 67 12.09 -16.17 -1.70
CA ARG A 67 11.99 -14.70 -1.59
C ARG A 67 10.91 -14.12 -2.48
N GLN A 68 10.79 -14.61 -3.72
CA GLN A 68 9.92 -13.99 -4.71
C GLN A 68 8.47 -14.47 -4.65
N ASN A 69 8.24 -15.74 -4.30
CA ASN A 69 6.91 -16.36 -4.39
C ASN A 69 6.29 -16.70 -3.03
N LEU A 70 7.10 -17.11 -2.05
CA LEU A 70 6.59 -17.44 -0.73
C LEU A 70 6.41 -16.18 0.12
N LEU A 71 7.44 -15.33 0.20
CA LEU A 71 7.38 -14.07 0.94
C LEU A 71 6.74 -12.93 0.13
N GLY A 72 7.04 -12.85 -1.17
CA GLY A 72 6.36 -11.96 -2.10
C GLY A 72 5.16 -12.65 -2.73
N LYS A 73 3.96 -12.10 -2.57
CA LYS A 73 2.78 -12.55 -3.31
C LYS A 73 2.04 -11.37 -3.90
N ARG A 74 1.59 -11.54 -5.15
CA ARG A 74 0.58 -10.66 -5.71
C ARG A 74 -0.75 -11.03 -5.07
N VAL A 75 -1.53 -10.02 -4.72
CA VAL A 75 -2.79 -10.18 -3.99
C VAL A 75 -3.92 -9.51 -4.78
N ASP A 76 -5.08 -10.16 -4.77
CA ASP A 76 -6.31 -9.58 -5.30
C ASP A 76 -6.86 -8.51 -4.33
N TYR A 77 -7.96 -7.85 -4.70
CA TYR A 77 -8.58 -6.77 -3.91
C TYR A 77 -7.58 -5.66 -3.54
N SER A 78 -6.73 -5.32 -4.51
CA SER A 78 -5.75 -4.26 -4.39
C SER A 78 -5.80 -3.30 -5.57
N GLY A 79 -5.49 -2.03 -5.31
CA GLY A 79 -5.47 -0.95 -6.28
C GLY A 79 -4.23 -0.07 -6.09
N ARG A 80 -3.90 0.75 -7.08
CA ARG A 80 -2.84 1.76 -6.96
C ARG A 80 -3.27 3.02 -7.70
N SER A 81 -3.03 4.18 -7.09
CA SER A 81 -3.18 5.46 -7.77
C SER A 81 -2.23 6.51 -7.17
N VAL A 82 -2.12 7.63 -7.87
CA VAL A 82 -1.41 8.83 -7.42
C VAL A 82 -2.12 9.42 -6.21
N ILE A 83 -1.36 9.94 -5.27
CA ILE A 83 -1.90 10.63 -4.09
C ILE A 83 -1.98 12.14 -4.32
N VAL A 84 -3.01 12.76 -3.77
CA VAL A 84 -3.20 14.21 -3.75
C VAL A 84 -3.59 14.66 -2.36
N VAL A 85 -3.44 15.95 -2.09
CA VAL A 85 -3.72 16.52 -0.77
C VAL A 85 -5.23 16.53 -0.49
N GLY A 86 -5.63 16.02 0.69
CA GLY A 86 -7.01 16.03 1.18
C GLY A 86 -7.14 16.82 2.49
N PRO A 87 -7.03 18.16 2.47
CA PRO A 87 -6.92 18.95 3.71
C PRO A 87 -8.20 19.00 4.56
N LYS A 88 -9.35 18.66 3.97
CA LYS A 88 -10.66 18.62 4.65
C LYS A 88 -10.97 17.27 5.29
N LEU A 89 -10.10 16.27 5.09
CA LEU A 89 -10.30 14.93 5.66
C LEU A 89 -9.97 14.94 7.16
N LYS A 90 -10.51 13.97 7.89
CA LYS A 90 -10.05 13.68 9.26
C LYS A 90 -8.81 12.78 9.18
N MET A 91 -7.99 12.75 10.23
CA MET A 91 -6.75 11.96 10.27
C MET A 91 -6.97 10.46 10.01
N HIS A 92 -8.09 9.87 10.43
CA HIS A 92 -8.41 8.46 10.19
C HIS A 92 -9.09 8.21 8.83
N GLN A 93 -9.30 9.25 8.00
CA GLN A 93 -10.04 9.15 6.74
C GLN A 93 -9.11 9.30 5.54
N CYS A 94 -9.46 8.63 4.45
CA CYS A 94 -8.80 8.82 3.16
C CYS A 94 -9.86 8.99 2.05
N GLY A 95 -9.53 9.74 1.01
CA GLY A 95 -10.40 9.86 -0.17
C GLY A 95 -10.11 8.73 -1.15
N LEU A 96 -11.10 7.88 -1.41
CA LEU A 96 -11.01 6.78 -2.36
C LEU A 96 -11.79 7.13 -3.65
N PRO A 97 -11.16 7.08 -4.83
CA PRO A 97 -11.84 7.29 -6.11
C PRO A 97 -13.00 6.33 -6.32
N LYS A 98 -14.13 6.84 -6.83
CA LYS A 98 -15.33 6.02 -7.11
C LYS A 98 -15.05 4.83 -8.03
N GLU A 99 -14.31 5.05 -9.13
CA GLU A 99 -13.94 3.99 -10.08
C GLU A 99 -13.17 2.85 -9.39
N MET A 100 -12.19 3.21 -8.54
CA MET A 100 -11.39 2.24 -7.80
C MET A 100 -12.23 1.52 -6.74
N ALA A 101 -13.08 2.25 -6.02
CA ALA A 101 -13.94 1.69 -4.99
C ALA A 101 -14.92 0.66 -5.55
N ILE A 102 -15.52 0.92 -6.72
CA ILE A 102 -16.42 -0.04 -7.38
C ILE A 102 -15.70 -1.36 -7.68
N GLU A 103 -14.49 -1.29 -8.23
CA GLU A 103 -13.73 -2.49 -8.60
C GLU A 103 -13.31 -3.29 -7.36
N LEU A 104 -12.79 -2.61 -6.32
CA LEU A 104 -12.34 -3.23 -5.09
C LEU A 104 -13.49 -3.87 -4.29
N PHE A 105 -14.66 -3.24 -4.27
CA PHE A 105 -15.81 -3.69 -3.47
C PHE A 105 -16.87 -4.42 -4.31
N GLN A 106 -16.57 -4.75 -5.57
CA GLN A 106 -17.55 -5.31 -6.52
C GLN A 106 -18.35 -6.50 -5.95
N PRO A 107 -17.74 -7.50 -5.29
CA PRO A 107 -18.51 -8.64 -4.76
C PRO A 107 -19.46 -8.24 -3.64
N PHE A 108 -19.06 -7.29 -2.79
CA PHE A 108 -19.88 -6.78 -1.69
C PHE A 108 -21.10 -6.01 -2.22
N VAL A 109 -20.88 -5.18 -3.23
CA VAL A 109 -21.95 -4.44 -3.91
C VAL A 109 -22.94 -5.40 -4.57
N ILE A 110 -22.47 -6.40 -5.31
CA ILE A 110 -23.34 -7.42 -5.94
C ILE A 110 -24.18 -8.14 -4.88
N HIS A 111 -23.57 -8.58 -3.79
CA HIS A 111 -24.27 -9.27 -2.71
C HIS A 111 -25.36 -8.38 -2.08
N ARG A 112 -25.06 -7.10 -1.85
CA ARG A 112 -26.00 -6.16 -1.24
C ARG A 112 -27.16 -5.78 -2.16
N LEU A 113 -26.90 -5.58 -3.46
CA LEU A 113 -27.94 -5.36 -4.48
C LEU A 113 -28.95 -6.51 -4.56
N ILE A 114 -28.47 -7.76 -4.47
CA ILE A 114 -29.34 -8.94 -4.45
C ILE A 114 -30.13 -9.00 -3.13
N ARG A 115 -29.48 -8.76 -2.00
CA ARG A 115 -30.12 -8.79 -0.68
C ARG A 115 -31.22 -7.73 -0.51
N GLN A 116 -31.06 -6.58 -1.15
CA GLN A 116 -32.05 -5.49 -1.17
C GLN A 116 -33.15 -5.70 -2.24
N ASN A 117 -33.13 -6.82 -2.98
CA ASN A 117 -34.06 -7.13 -4.09
C ASN A 117 -34.07 -6.08 -5.22
N ILE A 118 -33.00 -5.30 -5.37
CA ILE A 118 -32.83 -4.37 -6.51
C ILE A 118 -32.56 -5.18 -7.79
N VAL A 119 -31.84 -6.31 -7.65
CA VAL A 119 -31.50 -7.17 -8.77
C VAL A 119 -31.66 -8.65 -8.41
N ASN A 120 -32.23 -9.43 -9.33
CA ASN A 120 -32.53 -10.85 -9.09
C ASN A 120 -31.37 -11.80 -9.38
N ASN A 121 -30.33 -11.37 -10.12
CA ASN A 121 -29.22 -12.25 -10.49
C ASN A 121 -27.88 -11.49 -10.60
N ILE A 122 -26.78 -12.24 -10.47
CA ILE A 122 -25.40 -11.71 -10.51
C ILE A 122 -25.10 -11.04 -11.86
N LYS A 123 -25.63 -11.56 -12.98
CA LYS A 123 -25.38 -11.02 -14.32
C LYS A 123 -25.97 -9.62 -14.50
N ALA A 124 -27.20 -9.43 -14.04
CA ALA A 124 -27.88 -8.15 -14.06
C ALA A 124 -27.20 -7.17 -13.09
N ALA A 125 -26.71 -7.63 -11.93
CA ALA A 125 -25.97 -6.78 -11.01
C ALA A 125 -24.68 -6.26 -11.67
N LYS A 126 -23.92 -7.13 -12.36
CA LYS A 126 -22.74 -6.71 -13.14
C LYS A 126 -23.09 -5.71 -14.24
N LYS A 127 -24.21 -5.90 -14.94
CA LYS A 127 -24.69 -4.97 -15.98
C LYS A 127 -25.09 -3.60 -15.40
N LEU A 128 -25.68 -3.59 -14.21
CA LEU A 128 -26.08 -2.39 -13.49
C LEU A 128 -24.84 -1.61 -13.01
N ILE A 129 -23.84 -2.31 -12.44
CA ILE A 129 -22.55 -1.73 -12.07
C ILE A 129 -21.84 -1.11 -13.28
N GLN A 130 -21.84 -1.77 -14.44
CA GLN A 130 -21.23 -1.24 -15.68
C GLN A 130 -21.92 0.04 -16.19
N ARG A 131 -23.20 0.22 -15.91
CA ARG A 131 -23.94 1.44 -16.25
C ARG A 131 -23.67 2.60 -15.28
N ALA A 132 -23.01 2.32 -14.15
CA ALA A 132 -22.71 3.28 -13.09
C ALA A 132 -23.96 4.04 -12.61
N ASP A 133 -25.05 3.30 -12.37
CA ASP A 133 -26.33 3.86 -11.91
C ASP A 133 -26.21 4.49 -10.51
N ASP A 134 -27.02 5.50 -10.22
CA ASP A 134 -26.96 6.24 -8.95
C ASP A 134 -27.28 5.33 -7.75
N GLU A 135 -28.16 4.34 -7.94
CA GLU A 135 -28.47 3.31 -6.94
C GLU A 135 -27.22 2.50 -6.53
N VAL A 136 -26.32 2.20 -7.48
CA VAL A 136 -25.07 1.48 -7.19
C VAL A 136 -24.16 2.32 -6.32
N MET A 137 -24.11 3.63 -6.57
CA MET A 137 -23.28 4.55 -5.79
C MET A 137 -23.77 4.66 -4.35
N GLN A 138 -25.08 4.67 -4.14
CA GLN A 138 -25.67 4.64 -2.80
C GLN A 138 -25.32 3.33 -2.08
N VAL A 139 -25.53 2.17 -2.72
CA VAL A 139 -25.19 0.87 -2.14
C VAL A 139 -23.69 0.74 -1.87
N LEU A 140 -22.84 1.27 -2.74
CA LEU A 140 -21.40 1.32 -2.56
C LEU A 140 -21.02 2.15 -1.33
N GLN A 141 -21.61 3.33 -1.16
CA GLN A 141 -21.38 4.17 0.00
C GLN A 141 -21.73 3.43 1.30
N GLU A 142 -22.85 2.72 1.34
CA GLU A 142 -23.25 1.90 2.50
C GLU A 142 -22.34 0.69 2.76
N CYS A 143 -21.72 0.11 1.72
CA CYS A 143 -20.74 -0.98 1.86
C CYS A 143 -19.40 -0.50 2.42
N ILE A 144 -19.05 0.74 2.11
CA ILE A 144 -17.78 1.39 2.47
C ILE A 144 -17.85 1.98 3.87
N GLU A 145 -19.03 2.48 4.27
CA GLU A 145 -19.28 3.01 5.60
C GLU A 145 -19.06 1.91 6.65
N SER A 146 -17.94 1.99 7.39
CA SER A 146 -17.43 1.02 8.38
C SER A 146 -16.49 -0.08 7.86
N HIS A 147 -16.11 -0.06 6.58
CA HIS A 147 -15.12 -1.01 6.06
C HIS A 147 -13.74 -0.33 5.91
N PRO A 148 -12.76 -0.60 6.80
CA PRO A 148 -11.44 0.01 6.69
C PRO A 148 -10.71 -0.49 5.44
N ILE A 149 -9.79 0.33 4.93
CA ILE A 149 -8.84 -0.03 3.88
C ILE A 149 -7.41 0.24 4.35
N LEU A 150 -6.44 -0.47 3.79
CA LEU A 150 -5.02 -0.28 4.09
C LEU A 150 -4.37 0.52 2.96
N LEU A 151 -3.68 1.60 3.31
CA LEU A 151 -2.80 2.32 2.40
C LEU A 151 -1.35 1.91 2.67
N ASN A 152 -0.59 1.72 1.60
CA ASN A 152 0.83 1.39 1.65
C ASN A 152 1.62 2.20 0.61
N ARG A 153 2.74 2.79 1.03
CA ARG A 153 3.72 3.40 0.13
C ARG A 153 4.97 2.56 0.04
N ALA A 154 5.43 2.31 -1.20
CA ALA A 154 6.72 1.68 -1.44
C ALA A 154 7.81 2.76 -1.58
N PRO A 155 9.01 2.57 -1.01
CA PRO A 155 9.43 1.45 -0.15
C PRO A 155 8.90 1.56 1.29
N THR A 156 8.47 0.44 1.87
CA THR A 156 8.03 0.37 3.27
C THR A 156 9.23 0.16 4.18
N LEU A 157 9.69 1.22 4.86
CA LEU A 157 10.89 1.16 5.73
C LEU A 157 10.57 0.77 7.18
N HIS A 158 9.37 1.06 7.65
CA HIS A 158 8.92 0.79 9.01
C HIS A 158 7.40 0.59 9.03
N ARG A 159 6.87 0.12 10.17
CA ARG A 159 5.45 -0.24 10.30
C ARG A 159 4.47 0.88 9.93
N LEU A 160 4.83 2.15 10.16
CA LEU A 160 3.98 3.30 9.85
C LEU A 160 3.79 3.55 8.34
N GLY A 161 4.56 2.88 7.48
CA GLY A 161 4.36 2.93 6.03
C GLY A 161 3.15 2.12 5.54
N ILE A 162 2.46 1.42 6.44
CA ILE A 162 1.16 0.79 6.21
C ILE A 162 0.21 1.22 7.34
N GLN A 163 -0.90 1.85 6.98
CA GLN A 163 -1.93 2.25 7.96
C GLN A 163 -3.33 2.00 7.41
N ALA A 164 -4.28 1.83 8.33
CA ALA A 164 -5.68 1.68 8.01
C ALA A 164 -6.41 3.03 8.04
N PHE A 165 -7.38 3.16 7.15
CA PHE A 165 -8.19 4.35 6.96
C PHE A 165 -9.65 3.99 6.74
N GLU A 166 -10.54 4.90 7.12
CA GLU A 166 -11.92 4.89 6.68
C GLU A 166 -12.02 5.58 5.31
N PRO A 167 -12.43 4.84 4.27
CA PRO A 167 -12.58 5.40 2.93
C PRO A 167 -13.78 6.35 2.85
N LYS A 168 -13.57 7.50 2.22
CA LYS A 168 -14.62 8.42 1.75
C LYS A 168 -14.59 8.47 0.24
N LEU A 169 -15.74 8.30 -0.40
CA LEU A 169 -15.84 8.41 -1.86
C LEU A 169 -15.52 9.83 -2.30
N VAL A 170 -14.58 9.96 -3.24
CA VAL A 170 -14.20 11.24 -3.85
C VAL A 170 -14.34 11.19 -5.37
N ALA A 171 -14.58 12.35 -5.96
CA ALA A 171 -14.53 12.51 -7.41
C ALA A 171 -13.07 12.49 -7.91
N GLY A 172 -12.89 12.08 -9.17
CA GLY A 172 -11.57 11.96 -9.80
C GLY A 172 -10.96 10.57 -9.65
N ARG A 173 -9.65 10.47 -9.94
CA ARG A 173 -8.89 9.20 -9.99
C ARG A 173 -7.77 9.11 -8.96
N ALA A 174 -7.50 10.18 -8.21
CA ALA A 174 -6.41 10.24 -7.24
C ALA A 174 -6.89 9.95 -5.82
N ILE A 175 -6.04 9.30 -5.03
CA ILE A 175 -6.31 9.03 -3.61
C ILE A 175 -6.02 10.30 -2.81
N GLN A 176 -6.96 10.74 -1.98
CA GLN A 176 -6.72 11.90 -1.11
C GLN A 176 -6.16 11.45 0.23
N LEU A 177 -5.02 12.02 0.63
CA LEU A 177 -4.36 11.74 1.90
C LEU A 177 -4.35 12.96 2.81
N HIS A 178 -4.49 12.74 4.11
CA HIS A 178 -4.36 13.79 5.12
C HIS A 178 -2.90 14.29 5.22
N PRO A 179 -2.62 15.61 5.17
CA PRO A 179 -1.26 16.14 5.15
C PRO A 179 -0.38 15.73 6.35
N LEU A 180 -0.96 15.64 7.56
CA LEU A 180 -0.22 15.23 8.76
C LEU A 180 0.34 13.80 8.72
N LEU A 181 -0.08 12.98 7.76
CA LEU A 181 0.39 11.59 7.62
C LEU A 181 1.51 11.44 6.61
N CYS A 182 1.76 12.47 5.79
CA CYS A 182 2.85 12.48 4.82
C CYS A 182 4.21 12.10 5.44
N PRO A 183 4.61 12.61 6.63
CA PRO A 183 5.86 12.19 7.28
C PRO A 183 5.91 10.70 7.59
N ALA A 184 4.79 10.12 8.04
CA ALA A 184 4.70 8.70 8.37
C ALA A 184 4.83 7.79 7.13
N PHE A 185 4.41 8.25 5.95
CA PHE A 185 4.62 7.52 4.69
C PHE A 185 5.91 7.94 3.97
N ASN A 186 6.61 8.95 4.49
CA ASN A 186 7.70 9.66 3.80
C ASN A 186 7.28 10.11 2.39
N ALA A 187 6.03 10.59 2.25
CA ALA A 187 5.38 10.87 0.98
C ALA A 187 5.23 12.37 0.73
N ASP A 188 5.27 12.76 -0.53
CA ASP A 188 4.95 14.11 -1.02
C ASP A 188 3.89 14.03 -2.14
N PHE A 189 3.53 15.18 -2.73
CA PHE A 189 2.43 15.28 -3.70
C PHE A 189 2.93 15.64 -5.11
N ASP A 190 4.10 15.14 -5.51
CA ASP A 190 4.74 15.44 -6.80
C ASP A 190 4.52 14.35 -7.88
N GLY A 191 3.79 13.28 -7.54
CA GLY A 191 3.57 12.12 -8.40
C GLY A 191 3.63 10.77 -7.68
N ASP A 192 3.93 10.80 -6.39
CA ASP A 192 3.91 9.64 -5.49
C ASP A 192 2.61 8.80 -5.62
N GLN A 193 2.76 7.49 -5.51
CA GLN A 193 1.68 6.53 -5.64
C GLN A 193 1.57 5.64 -4.40
N MET A 194 0.33 5.35 -4.01
CA MET A 194 0.04 4.42 -2.91
C MET A 194 -0.78 3.24 -3.40
N ALA A 195 -0.51 2.07 -2.82
CA ALA A 195 -1.33 0.90 -2.98
C ALA A 195 -2.44 0.88 -1.92
N VAL A 196 -3.62 0.44 -2.32
CA VAL A 196 -4.80 0.21 -1.48
C VAL A 196 -5.02 -1.29 -1.37
N HIS A 197 -5.32 -1.79 -0.17
CA HIS A 197 -5.73 -3.17 0.05
C HIS A 197 -7.00 -3.23 0.90
N VAL A 198 -7.90 -4.18 0.61
CA VAL A 198 -9.16 -4.35 1.33
C VAL A 198 -9.11 -5.59 2.25
N PRO A 199 -9.20 -5.44 3.58
CA PRO A 199 -9.30 -6.57 4.52
C PRO A 199 -10.65 -7.29 4.39
N LEU A 200 -10.66 -8.56 3.99
CA LEU A 200 -11.92 -9.26 3.68
C LEU A 200 -12.56 -9.97 4.88
N ALA A 201 -11.75 -10.55 5.76
CA ALA A 201 -12.24 -11.29 6.93
C ALA A 201 -12.62 -10.32 8.06
N ILE A 202 -13.62 -10.69 8.86
CA ILE A 202 -14.11 -9.84 9.97
C ILE A 202 -12.97 -9.57 10.95
N GLU A 203 -12.19 -10.60 11.28
CA GLU A 203 -11.03 -10.53 12.17
C GLU A 203 -9.99 -9.53 11.63
N SER A 204 -9.73 -9.56 10.33
CA SER A 204 -8.78 -8.64 9.68
C SER A 204 -9.28 -7.19 9.64
N GLN A 205 -10.59 -6.98 9.48
CA GLN A 205 -11.20 -5.65 9.55
C GLN A 205 -11.14 -5.10 10.98
N THR A 206 -11.40 -5.93 11.97
CA THR A 206 -11.28 -5.57 13.39
C THR A 206 -9.84 -5.24 13.76
N GLU A 207 -8.87 -6.06 13.33
CA GLU A 207 -7.44 -5.80 13.56
C GLU A 207 -7.01 -4.48 12.92
N ALA A 208 -7.40 -4.23 11.67
CA ALA A 208 -7.09 -2.99 10.97
C ALA A 208 -7.63 -1.76 11.73
N ARG A 209 -8.87 -1.84 12.24
CA ARG A 209 -9.52 -0.76 12.99
C ARG A 209 -8.91 -0.54 14.38
N MET A 210 -8.58 -1.61 15.11
CA MET A 210 -8.08 -1.51 16.47
C MET A 210 -6.59 -1.18 16.53
N LEU A 211 -5.77 -1.72 15.62
CA LEU A 211 -4.32 -1.64 15.70
C LEU A 211 -3.69 -0.75 14.62
N MET A 212 -4.25 -0.74 13.41
CA MET A 212 -3.61 -0.10 12.26
C MET A 212 -4.20 1.27 11.91
N LEU A 213 -5.31 1.67 12.52
CA LEU A 213 -5.98 2.94 12.20
C LEU A 213 -5.01 4.12 12.40
N ALA A 214 -4.98 5.03 11.43
CA ALA A 214 -3.99 6.13 11.43
C ALA A 214 -4.05 6.99 12.72
N SER A 215 -5.22 7.16 13.33
CA SER A 215 -5.40 7.88 14.59
C SER A 215 -4.70 7.24 15.79
N ASN A 216 -4.39 5.94 15.73
CA ASN A 216 -3.71 5.22 16.82
C ASN A 216 -2.19 5.37 16.73
N ASN A 217 -1.69 5.81 15.56
CA ASN A 217 -0.28 5.82 15.20
C ASN A 217 0.32 7.24 15.26
N ILE A 218 0.20 7.88 16.42
CA ILE A 218 0.63 9.27 16.65
C ILE A 218 2.13 9.37 16.97
N LEU A 219 2.69 8.37 17.67
CA LEU A 219 4.07 8.38 18.13
C LEU A 219 4.97 7.48 17.28
N SER A 220 6.21 7.92 17.07
CA SER A 220 7.27 7.12 16.50
C SER A 220 7.58 5.92 17.41
N PRO A 221 7.57 4.68 16.90
CA PRO A 221 7.93 3.50 17.69
C PRO A 221 9.39 3.48 18.13
N ALA A 222 10.26 4.24 17.45
CA ALA A 222 11.69 4.24 17.70
C ALA A 222 12.10 5.26 18.78
N THR A 223 11.49 6.46 18.77
CA THR A 223 11.89 7.58 19.64
C THR A 223 10.82 7.95 20.67
N GLY A 224 9.56 7.55 20.47
CA GLY A 224 8.43 8.01 21.28
C GLY A 224 7.97 9.44 20.97
N GLU A 225 8.62 10.12 20.01
CA GLU A 225 8.23 11.48 19.60
C GLU A 225 7.02 11.47 18.67
N PRO A 226 6.17 12.52 18.67
CA PRO A 226 5.04 12.62 17.75
C PRO A 226 5.49 12.68 16.28
N ILE A 227 4.90 11.85 15.42
CA ILE A 227 5.19 11.84 13.98
C ILE A 227 4.19 12.69 13.17
N VAL A 228 3.02 12.96 13.75
CA VAL A 228 1.92 13.70 13.09
C VAL A 228 1.98 15.21 13.36
N THR A 229 3.20 15.76 13.44
CA THR A 229 3.40 17.20 13.68
C THR A 229 3.04 18.02 12.44
N PRO A 230 2.39 19.19 12.60
CA PRO A 230 2.21 20.13 11.50
C PRO A 230 3.55 20.48 10.85
N SER A 231 3.55 20.68 9.53
CA SER A 231 4.76 21.02 8.76
C SER A 231 4.50 22.18 7.81
N GLN A 232 5.58 22.82 7.36
CA GLN A 232 5.58 23.86 6.32
C GLN A 232 4.53 24.94 6.58
N ASP A 233 3.53 25.08 5.72
CA ASP A 233 2.51 26.13 5.73
C ASP A 233 1.71 26.18 7.03
N MET A 234 1.45 25.02 7.66
CA MET A 234 0.72 24.97 8.93
C MET A 234 1.51 25.65 10.06
N VAL A 235 2.83 25.45 10.06
CA VAL A 235 3.74 26.09 11.02
C VAL A 235 3.90 27.56 10.70
N LEU A 236 4.05 27.91 9.42
CA LEU A 236 4.17 29.30 8.99
C LEU A 236 2.93 30.12 9.34
N GLY A 237 1.72 29.59 9.11
CA GLY A 237 0.47 30.25 9.46
C GLY A 237 0.36 30.47 10.98
N SER A 238 0.66 29.43 11.77
CA SER A 238 0.66 29.54 13.24
C SER A 238 1.69 30.55 13.74
N TYR A 239 2.89 30.55 13.15
CA TYR A 239 3.96 31.50 13.48
C TYR A 239 3.56 32.93 13.13
N TYR A 240 3.04 33.16 11.92
CA TYR A 240 2.59 34.49 11.47
C TYR A 240 1.53 35.07 12.40
N LEU A 241 0.56 34.25 12.84
CA LEU A 241 -0.53 34.66 13.74
C LEU A 241 -0.09 34.90 15.18
N THR A 242 1.04 34.33 15.62
CA THR A 242 1.49 34.38 17.03
C THR A 242 2.78 35.16 17.24
N ALA A 243 3.45 35.58 16.16
CA ALA A 243 4.66 36.37 16.23
C ALA A 243 4.39 37.73 16.89
N LEU A 244 5.33 38.17 17.72
CA LEU A 244 5.27 39.51 18.32
C LEU A 244 5.40 40.57 17.22
N GLN A 245 4.40 41.44 17.13
CA GLN A 245 4.43 42.57 16.21
C GLN A 245 5.43 43.63 16.70
N PRO A 246 6.42 44.01 15.87
CA PRO A 246 7.31 45.13 16.19
C PRO A 246 6.49 46.42 16.30
N GLY A 247 6.45 47.02 17.49
CA GLY A 247 5.70 48.26 17.76
C GLY A 247 4.30 48.06 18.36
N ALA A 248 3.84 46.82 18.58
CA ALA A 248 2.64 46.58 19.37
C ALA A 248 2.91 46.89 20.84
N ALA A 249 2.33 47.99 21.32
CA ALA A 249 2.33 48.32 22.74
C ALA A 249 1.35 47.40 23.48
N LYS A 250 1.80 46.84 24.62
CA LYS A 250 0.86 46.23 25.56
C LYS A 250 -0.12 47.31 26.03
N PRO A 251 -1.43 47.04 26.08
CA PRO A 251 -2.38 48.00 26.62
C PRO A 251 -2.02 48.35 28.07
N ASP A 252 -2.19 49.61 28.43
CA ASP A 252 -1.96 50.07 29.80
C ASP A 252 -2.98 49.44 30.75
N PHE A 253 -2.60 49.27 32.01
CA PHE A 253 -3.49 48.70 33.02
C PHE A 253 -4.75 49.59 33.18
N GLY A 254 -5.92 49.04 32.84
CA GLY A 254 -7.20 49.76 32.86
C GLY A 254 -7.70 50.20 31.47
N ASP A 255 -6.94 49.97 30.40
CA ASP A 255 -7.37 50.23 29.02
C ASP A 255 -8.38 49.15 28.55
N GLN A 256 -9.67 49.50 28.57
CA GLN A 256 -10.74 48.63 28.10
C GLN A 256 -10.87 48.60 26.57
N SER A 257 -10.20 49.48 25.83
CA SER A 257 -10.38 49.61 24.38
C SER A 257 -9.88 48.41 23.58
N LYS A 258 -8.93 47.65 24.15
CA LYS A 258 -8.33 46.44 23.56
C LYS A 258 -8.38 45.22 24.49
N THR A 259 -9.23 45.29 25.52
CA THR A 259 -9.44 44.18 26.46
C THR A 259 -10.71 43.44 26.09
N PHE A 260 -10.61 42.13 25.90
CA PHE A 260 -11.72 41.26 25.50
C PHE A 260 -12.01 40.25 26.62
N ALA A 261 -13.29 39.88 26.80
CA ALA A 261 -13.67 38.95 27.87
C ALA A 261 -13.39 37.49 27.49
N GLY A 262 -13.37 37.17 26.19
CA GLY A 262 -13.05 35.83 25.69
C GLY A 262 -12.60 35.80 24.23
N LEU A 263 -12.29 34.60 23.74
CA LEU A 263 -11.83 34.38 22.37
C LEU A 263 -12.89 34.77 21.33
N GLU A 264 -14.18 34.54 21.62
CA GLU A 264 -15.29 34.87 20.71
C GLU A 264 -15.38 36.37 20.46
N ASP A 265 -15.20 37.20 21.50
CA ASP A 265 -15.19 38.67 21.36
C ASP A 265 -14.03 39.13 20.47
N VAL A 266 -12.86 38.50 20.60
CA VAL A 266 -11.68 38.79 19.77
C VAL A 266 -11.95 38.44 18.31
N ILE A 267 -12.57 37.29 18.05
CA ILE A 267 -12.94 36.84 16.70
C ILE A 267 -13.92 37.84 16.08
N HIS A 268 -14.98 38.21 16.79
CA HIS A 268 -15.94 39.21 16.29
C HIS A 268 -15.31 40.57 16.05
N ALA A 269 -14.45 41.05 16.95
CA ALA A 269 -13.75 42.32 16.77
C ALA A 269 -12.79 42.30 15.56
N PHE A 270 -12.18 41.15 15.28
CA PHE A 270 -11.35 40.93 14.09
C PHE A 270 -12.19 40.89 12.80
N GLU A 271 -13.32 40.17 12.80
CA GLU A 271 -14.26 40.11 11.66
C GLU A 271 -14.83 41.50 11.32
N ASP A 272 -15.15 42.30 12.35
CA ASP A 272 -15.59 43.70 12.22
C ASP A 272 -14.46 44.67 11.83
N LYS A 273 -13.22 44.19 11.65
CA LYS A 273 -12.02 44.99 11.33
C LYS A 273 -11.70 46.07 12.37
N ARG A 274 -12.13 45.88 13.62
CA ARG A 274 -11.77 46.76 14.76
C ARG A 274 -10.37 46.45 15.29
N VAL A 275 -9.90 45.22 15.07
CA VAL A 275 -8.56 44.75 15.39
C VAL A 275 -7.91 44.20 14.12
N ASN A 276 -6.65 44.54 13.89
CA ASN A 276 -5.87 44.06 12.74
C ASN A 276 -4.81 43.06 13.20
N PHE A 277 -4.28 42.31 12.22
CA PHE A 277 -3.14 41.43 12.41
C PHE A 277 -1.88 42.14 12.77
#